data_AF-A0A3C1DBC2-F1
#
_entry.id   AF-A0A3C1DBC2-F1
#
_cell.length_a   1.000
_cell.length_b   1.000
_cell.length_c   1.000
_cell.angle_alpha   90.00
_cell.angle_beta   90.00
_cell.angle_gamma   90.00
#
_symmetry.space_group_name_H-M   'P 1'
#
loop_
_entity.id
_entity.type
_entity.pdbx_description
1 polymer ?
#
loop_
_entity_poly.entity_id
_entity_poly.type
_entity_poly.pdbx_seq_one_letter_code
_entity_poly.pdbx_strand_id
1 'polypeptide(L)'
;MSACPCCWRSCSVFCTSIDCTTGMIANRDFQLWDYRGMPFNFMGQICLQNSLVYSIAATVIVWVVYPAMDKAFHRAPRGVVNALAFGLIGMYLFLAMLNFIAVPTPFA
;
A
#
# COMPACT_ATOMS: atom_id res chain seq x y z
N MET A 1 18.16 -18.16 2.99
CA MET A 1 16.75 -18.23 2.50
C MET A 1 16.78 -17.75 1.07
N SER A 2 16.66 -18.65 0.09
CA SER A 2 16.70 -18.33 -1.34
C SER A 2 15.33 -17.82 -1.79
N ALA A 3 15.30 -16.72 -2.55
CA ALA A 3 14.10 -16.21 -3.20
C ALA A 3 13.48 -17.30 -4.08
N CYS A 4 12.51 -18.03 -3.53
CA CYS A 4 11.90 -19.14 -4.24
C CYS A 4 10.91 -18.56 -5.28
N PRO A 5 10.92 -19.03 -6.54
CA PRO A 5 9.97 -18.60 -7.57
C PRO A 5 8.50 -18.73 -7.14
N CYS A 6 8.21 -19.61 -6.18
CA CYS A 6 6.88 -19.78 -5.61
C CYS A 6 6.39 -18.56 -4.81
N CYS A 7 7.30 -17.83 -4.14
CA CYS A 7 6.92 -16.67 -3.34
C CYS A 7 6.53 -15.47 -4.23
N TRP A 8 7.28 -15.28 -5.32
CA TRP A 8 6.99 -14.27 -6.34
C TRP A 8 5.59 -14.41 -6.93
N ARG A 9 5.20 -15.65 -7.28
CA ARG A 9 3.89 -15.94 -7.88
C ARG A 9 2.75 -15.52 -6.94
N SER A 10 2.87 -15.84 -5.66
CA SER A 10 1.85 -15.47 -4.66
C SER A 10 1.74 -13.96 -4.49
N CYS A 11 2.86 -13.23 -4.38
CA CYS A 11 2.85 -11.77 -4.28
C CYS A 11 2.24 -11.12 -5.53
N SER A 12 2.54 -11.65 -6.72
CA SER A 12 2.04 -11.09 -7.97
C SER A 12 0.52 -11.25 -8.15
N VAL A 13 -0.02 -12.42 -7.83
CA VAL A 13 -1.48 -12.65 -7.85
C VAL A 13 -2.17 -11.74 -6.84
N PHE A 14 -1.62 -11.62 -5.64
CA PHE A 14 -2.18 -10.79 -4.57
C PHE A 14 -2.19 -9.30 -4.94
N CYS A 15 -1.06 -8.72 -5.35
CA CYS A 15 -0.98 -7.32 -5.74
C CYS A 15 -1.93 -7.00 -6.90
N THR A 16 -1.93 -7.85 -7.94
CA THR A 16 -2.81 -7.67 -9.11
C THR A 16 -4.30 -7.71 -8.70
N SER A 17 -4.67 -8.59 -7.77
CA SER A 17 -6.06 -8.68 -7.29
C SER A 17 -6.49 -7.42 -6.51
N ILE A 18 -5.60 -6.87 -5.69
CA ILE A 18 -5.86 -5.63 -4.93
C ILE A 18 -5.94 -4.45 -5.88
N ASP A 19 -5.00 -4.31 -6.81
CA ASP A 19 -4.99 -3.20 -7.76
C ASP A 19 -6.24 -3.21 -8.63
N CYS A 20 -6.67 -4.40 -9.09
CA CYS A 20 -7.89 -4.54 -9.87
C CYS A 20 -9.13 -4.16 -9.04
N THR A 21 -9.25 -4.68 -7.81
CA THR A 21 -10.40 -4.40 -6.94
C THR A 21 -10.47 -2.93 -6.58
N THR A 22 -9.34 -2.34 -6.20
CA THR A 22 -9.25 -0.92 -5.85
C THR A 22 -9.55 -0.07 -7.08
N GLY A 23 -9.09 -0.45 -8.27
CA GLY A 23 -9.44 0.25 -9.51
C GLY A 23 -10.92 0.24 -9.80
N MET A 24 -11.59 -0.91 -9.69
CA MET A 24 -13.04 -1.00 -9.91
C MET A 24 -13.85 -0.14 -8.92
N ILE A 25 -13.39 0.00 -7.68
CA ILE A 25 -14.07 0.80 -6.65
C ILE A 25 -13.75 2.28 -6.81
N ALA A 26 -12.46 2.65 -6.83
CA ALA A 26 -12.02 4.03 -6.76
C ALA A 26 -12.18 4.78 -8.08
N ASN A 27 -12.05 4.10 -9.23
CA ASN A 27 -12.21 4.72 -10.54
C ASN A 27 -13.69 4.97 -10.89
N ARG A 28 -14.63 4.43 -10.10
CA ARG A 28 -16.07 4.73 -10.22
C ARG A 28 -16.38 6.18 -9.85
N ASP A 29 -15.74 6.68 -8.80
CA ASP A 29 -16.07 7.98 -8.20
C ASP A 29 -14.98 9.04 -8.42
N PHE A 30 -13.70 8.66 -8.52
CA PHE A 30 -12.58 9.61 -8.43
C PHE A 30 -11.55 9.59 -9.56
N GLN A 31 -11.76 8.80 -10.63
CA GLN A 31 -10.85 8.70 -11.78
C GLN A 31 -9.34 8.71 -11.45
N LEU A 32 -8.93 8.09 -10.34
CA LEU A 32 -7.59 8.24 -9.77
C LEU A 32 -6.47 7.67 -10.64
N TRP A 33 -6.77 6.65 -11.45
CA TRP A 33 -5.80 6.01 -12.33
C TRP A 33 -6.48 5.49 -13.61
N ASP A 34 -6.54 6.35 -14.62
CA ASP A 34 -7.06 5.99 -15.92
C ASP A 34 -5.97 5.39 -16.83
N TYR A 35 -6.05 4.08 -17.05
CA TYR A 35 -5.09 3.34 -17.89
C TYR A 35 -5.59 3.06 -19.31
N ARG A 36 -6.71 3.67 -19.74
CA ARG A 36 -7.34 3.42 -21.06
C ARG A 36 -6.41 3.68 -22.24
N GLY A 37 -5.45 4.61 -22.12
CA GLY A 37 -4.51 4.99 -23.17
C GLY A 37 -3.20 4.19 -23.21
N MET A 38 -2.97 3.24 -22.30
CA MET A 38 -1.70 2.51 -22.19
C MET A 38 -1.77 1.09 -22.75
N PRO A 39 -0.70 0.56 -23.37
CA PRO A 39 -0.68 -0.81 -23.88
C PRO A 39 -0.76 -1.84 -22.74
N PHE A 40 -1.39 -2.99 -23.01
CA PHE A 40 -1.62 -4.05 -22.02
C PHE A 40 -2.43 -3.60 -20.79
N ASN A 41 -3.40 -2.71 -20.99
CA ASN A 41 -4.41 -2.41 -19.99
C ASN A 41 -5.52 -3.48 -19.97
N PHE A 42 -6.11 -3.71 -18.81
CA PHE A 42 -7.31 -4.53 -18.66
C PHE A 42 -8.43 -3.64 -18.13
N MET A 43 -9.49 -3.48 -18.93
CA MET A 43 -10.67 -2.65 -18.65
C MET A 43 -10.37 -1.17 -18.29
N GLY A 44 -9.17 -0.68 -18.64
CA GLY A 44 -8.71 0.65 -18.23
C GLY A 44 -8.46 0.82 -16.72
N GLN A 45 -8.58 -0.26 -15.94
CA GLN A 45 -8.46 -0.24 -14.47
C GLN A 45 -7.06 -0.63 -14.00
N ILE A 46 -6.40 -1.53 -14.72
CA ILE A 46 -5.08 -2.05 -14.39
C ILE A 46 -4.22 -2.12 -15.65
N CYS A 47 -2.91 -1.94 -15.51
CA CYS A 47 -1.95 -2.10 -16.60
C CYS A 47 -0.81 -3.04 -16.20
N LEU A 48 -0.33 -3.84 -17.15
CA LEU A 48 0.69 -4.87 -16.91
C LEU A 48 1.97 -4.28 -16.29
N GLN A 49 2.39 -3.10 -16.75
CA GLN A 49 3.59 -2.43 -16.24
C GLN A 49 3.47 -2.11 -14.75
N ASN A 50 2.32 -1.59 -14.31
CA ASN A 50 2.12 -1.22 -12.92
C ASN A 50 1.99 -2.45 -12.03
N SER A 51 1.26 -3.48 -12.48
CA SER A 51 1.15 -4.75 -11.76
C SER A 51 2.52 -5.42 -11.57
N LEU A 52 3.40 -5.35 -12.57
CA LEU A 52 4.77 -5.86 -12.45
C LEU A 52 5.58 -5.07 -11.43
N VAL A 53 5.54 -3.73 -11.48
CA VAL A 53 6.27 -2.87 -10.52
C VAL A 53 5.81 -3.16 -9.09
N TYR A 54 4.50 -3.25 -8.84
CA TYR A 54 3.99 -3.56 -7.51
C TYR A 54 4.33 -4.98 -7.05
N SER A 55 4.31 -5.96 -7.97
CA SER A 55 4.75 -7.32 -7.65
C SER A 55 6.25 -7.35 -7.26
N ILE A 56 7.09 -6.54 -7.93
CA ILE A 56 8.53 -6.41 -7.61
C ILE A 56 8.69 -5.78 -6.25
N ALA A 57 8.06 -4.63 -6.04
CA ALA A 57 8.12 -3.90 -4.78
C ALA A 57 7.63 -4.76 -3.61
N ALA A 58 6.50 -5.45 -3.75
CA ALA A 58 5.97 -6.34 -2.70
C ALA A 58 6.94 -7.46 -2.34
N THR A 59 7.58 -8.07 -3.34
CA THR A 59 8.58 -9.12 -3.08
C THR A 59 9.81 -8.55 -2.34
N VAL A 60 10.32 -7.39 -2.76
CA VAL A 60 11.43 -6.72 -2.08
C VAL A 60 11.05 -6.36 -0.64
N ILE A 61 9.83 -5.88 -0.41
CA ILE A 61 9.34 -5.54 0.93
C ILE A 61 9.32 -6.78 1.82
N VAL A 62 8.75 -7.90 1.34
CA VAL A 62 8.65 -9.13 2.13
C VAL A 62 10.03 -9.73 2.43
N TRP A 63 10.98 -9.65 1.49
CA TRP A 63 12.28 -10.33 1.63
C TRP A 63 13.40 -9.48 2.22
N VAL A 64 13.34 -8.16 2.07
CA VAL A 64 14.40 -7.25 2.50
C VAL A 64 13.91 -6.37 3.64
N VAL A 65 12.79 -5.68 3.41
CA VAL A 65 12.29 -4.68 4.36
C VAL A 65 11.75 -5.34 5.62
N TYR A 66 10.90 -6.36 5.49
CA TYR A 66 10.31 -7.05 6.63
C TYR A 66 11.36 -7.67 7.57
N PRO A 67 12.34 -8.49 7.13
CA PRO A 67 13.35 -9.03 8.03
C PRO A 67 14.32 -7.97 8.57
N ALA A 68 14.56 -6.88 7.83
CA ALA A 68 15.34 -5.76 8.35
C ALA A 68 14.60 -5.02 9.47
N MET A 69 13.30 -4.77 9.27
CA MET A 69 12.42 -4.17 10.27
C MET A 69 12.29 -5.07 11.49
N ASP A 70 12.06 -6.37 11.32
CA ASP A 70 11.95 -7.33 12.41
C ASP A 70 13.20 -7.33 13.31
N LYS A 71 14.38 -7.35 12.70
CA LYS A 71 15.66 -7.21 13.42
C LYS A 71 15.79 -5.86 14.13
N ALA A 72 15.30 -4.78 13.53
CA ALA A 72 15.32 -3.45 14.14
C ALA A 72 14.37 -3.37 15.34
N PHE A 73 13.16 -3.92 15.21
CA PHE A 73 12.16 -3.99 16.29
C PHE A 73 12.64 -4.84 17.46
N HIS A 74 13.29 -5.98 17.20
CA HIS A 74 13.86 -6.81 18.25
C HIS A 74 15.05 -6.18 18.99
N ARG A 75 15.76 -5.24 18.36
CA ARG A 75 16.85 -4.48 18.99
C ARG A 75 16.39 -3.19 19.67
N ALA A 76 15.22 -2.68 19.30
CA ALA A 76 14.70 -1.43 19.84
C ALA A 76 14.21 -1.64 21.29
N PRO A 77 14.57 -0.73 22.23
CA PRO A 77 14.02 -0.77 23.57
C PRO A 77 12.52 -0.49 23.53
N ARG A 78 11.74 -1.27 24.30
CA ARG A 78 10.27 -1.20 24.34
C ARG A 78 9.74 0.22 24.59
N GLY A 79 10.46 1.02 25.36
CA GLY A 79 10.11 2.42 25.62
C GLY A 79 10.11 3.31 24.36
N VAL A 80 11.08 3.14 23.47
CA VAL A 80 11.18 3.93 22.22
C VAL A 80 10.10 3.51 21.24
N VAL A 81 9.85 2.20 21.11
CA VAL A 81 8.79 1.68 20.24
C VAL A 81 7.41 2.16 20.70
N ASN A 82 7.14 2.11 22.01
CA ASN A 82 5.89 2.60 22.57
C ASN A 82 5.73 4.12 22.37
N ALA A 83 6.78 4.90 22.62
CA ALA A 83 6.74 6.35 22.40
C ALA A 83 6.47 6.71 20.93
N LEU A 84 7.11 6.02 19.99
CA LEU A 84 6.84 6.17 18.55
C LEU A 84 5.40 5.79 18.21
N ALA A 85 4.89 4.68 18.74
CA ALA A 85 3.52 4.25 18.49
C ALA A 85 2.50 5.28 19.00
N PHE A 86 2.64 5.77 20.24
CA PHE A 86 1.77 6.82 20.78
C PHE A 86 1.89 8.12 19.99
N GLY A 87 3.11 8.49 19.55
CA GLY A 87 3.33 9.66 18.69
C GLY A 87 2.62 9.54 17.34
N LEU A 88 2.72 8.38 16.68
CA LEU A 88 2.05 8.12 15.41
C LEU A 88 0.52 8.13 15.55
N ILE A 89 -0.02 7.50 16.61
CA ILE A 89 -1.45 7.52 16.91
C ILE A 89 -1.92 8.96 17.16
N GLY A 90 -1.21 9.70 18.01
CA GLY A 90 -1.54 11.10 18.31
C GLY A 90 -1.49 11.99 17.06
N MET A 91 -0.46 11.82 16.22
CA MET A 91 -0.33 12.52 14.95
C MET A 91 -1.51 12.20 14.01
N TYR A 92 -1.87 10.92 13.86
CA TYR A 92 -2.99 10.51 13.03
C TYR A 92 -4.31 11.11 13.52
N LEU A 93 -4.57 11.05 14.83
CA LEU A 93 -5.78 11.65 15.43
C LEU A 93 -5.83 13.15 15.23
N PHE A 94 -4.69 13.83 15.37
CA PHE A 94 -4.59 15.27 15.11
C PHE A 94 -4.88 15.60 13.65
N LEU A 95 -4.29 14.87 12.70
CA LEU A 95 -4.56 15.03 11.27
C LEU A 95 -6.02 14.73 10.93
N ALA A 96 -6.61 13.70 11.54
CA ALA A 96 -8.03 13.39 11.37
C ALA A 96 -8.91 14.54 11.89
N MET A 97 -8.63 15.06 13.08
CA MET A 97 -9.33 16.22 13.64
C MET A 97 -9.25 17.43 12.70
N LEU A 98 -8.05 17.74 12.19
CA LEU A 98 -7.88 18.81 11.20
C LEU A 98 -8.68 18.55 9.92
N ASN A 99 -8.71 17.32 9.43
CA ASN A 99 -9.49 16.95 8.25
C ASN A 99 -11.00 17.20 8.47
N PHE A 100 -11.54 16.84 9.64
CA PHE A 100 -12.94 17.10 9.99
C PHE A 100 -13.27 18.59 10.13
N ILE A 101 -12.32 19.43 10.55
CA ILE A 101 -12.53 20.88 10.71
C ILE A 101 -12.32 21.63 9.39
N ALA A 102 -11.32 21.24 8.59
CA ALA A 102 -10.89 21.96 7.40
C ALA A 102 -11.60 21.54 6.11
N VAL A 103 -12.18 20.34 6.06
CA VAL A 103 -13.03 19.89 4.95
C VAL A 103 -14.49 20.05 5.36
N PRO A 104 -15.18 21.14 4.98
CA PRO A 104 -16.63 21.16 5.08
C PRO A 104 -17.15 20.07 4.14
N THR A 105 -17.62 18.95 4.67
CA THR A 105 -18.25 17.89 3.88
C THR A 105 -19.52 18.47 3.24
N PRO A 106 -19.62 18.60 1.90
CA PRO A 106 -20.86 19.04 1.27
C PRO A 106 -21.93 17.92 1.21
N PHE A 107 -21.78 16.86 2.02
CA PHE A 107 -22.64 15.66 2.02
C PHE A 107 -22.90 15.14 3.45
N ALA A 108 -23.44 16.00 4.31
CA ALA A 108 -24.26 15.60 5.45
C ALA A 108 -25.65 16.23 5.27
#